data_AF-A0A9W8CIG9-F1
#
_entry.id   AF-A0A9W8CIG9-F1
#
_cell.length_a   1.000
_cell.length_b   1.000
_cell.length_c   1.000
_cell.angle_alpha   90.00
_cell.angle_beta   90.00
_cell.angle_gamma   90.00
#
_symmetry.space_group_name_H-M   'P 1'
#
loop_
_entity.id
_entity.type
_entity.pdbx_description
1 polymer ?
#
loop_
_entity_poly.entity_id
_entity_poly.type
_entity_poly.pdbx_seq_one_letter_code
_entity_poly.pdbx_strand_id
1 'polypeptide(L)'
;MAEQIPLGYKSTKTPGVYEDSKLTVERGFRYFYWSINVGAFIGQMVCRQVAKNESYALAFMFPAIVFFVGIVVFVAGSKKYVKKKPQGTVLVKVWKCMRYARKHKKQGQKHWLDGSLGVVDQPWNNKFVISLQRSLKACKVFLFYPLYWALYNNINNNFINQGLNMRRPSWLSVDQLNVVNSLVLIIAIPLFDKFVFPLLRHLGFCMGPVARITTGFVILVLVLGFVYKPYFDFTGPDVPEGATNDISVWLQIVPYAAVAISEIFSSVTGLEFAFSQAPAELKSVLTALYLFTNCGGGPLIGLILAIWGGDPQVLYVFAAETSVLGVLTIVFYVCFRHYDDMIAEQEQFGKLEA
;
A
#
# COMPACT_ATOMS: atom_id res chain seq x y z
N MET A 1 -12.58 -11.76 1.25
CA MET A 1 -11.80 -12.89 0.70
C MET A 1 -11.15 -13.71 1.81
N ALA A 2 -10.23 -13.15 2.61
CA ALA A 2 -9.56 -13.86 3.71
C ALA A 2 -10.51 -14.51 4.74
N GLU A 3 -11.64 -13.87 5.02
CA GLU A 3 -12.62 -14.35 6.00
C GLU A 3 -13.56 -15.45 5.49
N GLN A 4 -13.54 -15.72 4.17
CA GLN A 4 -14.31 -16.80 3.54
C GLN A 4 -13.54 -18.12 3.55
N ILE A 5 -12.24 -18.09 3.89
CA ILE A 5 -11.43 -19.28 4.08
C ILE A 5 -11.74 -19.81 5.48
N PRO A 6 -12.34 -21.01 5.61
CA PRO A 6 -12.61 -21.60 6.92
C PRO A 6 -11.28 -21.81 7.66
N LEU A 7 -11.19 -21.27 8.87
CA LEU A 7 -10.04 -21.47 9.76
C LEU A 7 -10.21 -22.82 10.46
N GLY A 8 -9.32 -23.76 10.17
CA GLY A 8 -9.27 -25.08 10.81
C GLY A 8 -8.39 -26.05 10.04
N TYR A 9 -7.54 -26.77 10.77
CA TYR A 9 -6.74 -27.87 10.24
C TYR A 9 -7.67 -28.96 9.71
N LYS A 10 -7.60 -29.28 8.42
CA LYS A 10 -8.10 -30.56 7.92
C LYS A 10 -6.89 -31.38 7.48
N SER A 11 -6.74 -32.54 8.11
CA SER A 11 -5.76 -33.55 7.72
C SER A 11 -5.94 -33.91 6.25
N THR A 12 -4.90 -33.70 5.44
CA THR A 12 -4.77 -34.31 4.12
C THR A 12 -4.26 -35.74 4.25
N LYS A 13 -4.61 -36.61 3.30
CA LYS A 13 -4.26 -38.05 3.33
C LYS A 13 -2.75 -38.35 3.28
N THR A 14 -1.91 -37.33 3.07
CA THR A 14 -0.45 -37.45 2.97
C THR A 14 0.19 -37.06 4.31
N PRO A 15 0.89 -37.98 5.00
CA PRO A 15 1.63 -37.64 6.22
C PRO A 15 2.69 -36.56 5.94
N GLY A 16 2.72 -35.49 6.73
CA GLY A 16 3.74 -34.43 6.65
C GLY A 16 3.41 -33.24 5.75
N VAL A 17 2.19 -33.14 5.18
CA VAL A 17 1.75 -31.97 4.40
C VAL A 17 0.68 -31.21 5.19
N TYR A 18 1.00 -29.98 5.58
CA TYR A 18 0.08 -29.05 6.25
C TYR A 18 -0.36 -27.98 5.24
N GLU A 19 -1.67 -27.83 5.00
CA GLU A 19 -2.19 -26.63 4.32
C GLU A 19 -2.28 -25.48 5.33
N ASP A 20 -1.30 -24.59 5.29
CA ASP A 20 -1.31 -23.37 6.09
C ASP A 20 -2.40 -22.41 5.58
N SER A 21 -3.45 -22.21 6.37
CA SER A 21 -4.54 -21.26 6.09
C SER A 21 -4.01 -19.83 5.88
N LYS A 22 -2.88 -19.47 6.49
CA LYS A 22 -2.20 -18.18 6.31
C LYS A 22 -1.68 -18.04 4.87
N LEU A 23 -1.03 -19.07 4.34
CA LEU A 23 -0.49 -19.09 2.97
C LEU A 23 -1.60 -18.98 1.91
N THR A 24 -2.74 -19.63 2.12
CA THR A 24 -3.90 -19.55 1.22
C THR A 24 -4.55 -18.17 1.25
N VAL A 25 -4.66 -17.54 2.42
CA VAL A 25 -5.12 -16.16 2.58
C VAL A 25 -4.18 -15.19 1.85
N GLU A 26 -2.87 -15.33 2.04
CA GLU A 26 -1.84 -14.52 1.37
C GLU A 26 -1.90 -14.69 -0.16
N ARG A 27 -2.05 -15.93 -0.66
CA ARG A 27 -2.26 -16.18 -2.10
C ARG A 27 -3.52 -15.49 -2.61
N GLY A 28 -4.61 -15.54 -1.85
CA GLY A 28 -5.85 -14.84 -2.19
C GLY A 28 -5.66 -13.33 -2.34
N PHE A 29 -4.99 -12.69 -1.38
CA PHE A 29 -4.68 -11.26 -1.45
C PHE A 29 -3.77 -10.91 -2.63
N ARG A 30 -2.79 -11.76 -2.95
CA ARG A 30 -1.94 -11.57 -4.13
C ARG A 30 -2.75 -11.60 -5.43
N TYR A 31 -3.62 -12.60 -5.61
CA TYR A 31 -4.49 -12.65 -6.79
C TYR A 31 -5.43 -11.44 -6.86
N PHE A 32 -6.00 -11.03 -5.73
CA PHE A 32 -6.84 -9.83 -5.65
C PHE A 32 -6.06 -8.58 -6.10
N TYR A 33 -4.85 -8.37 -5.59
CA TYR A 33 -4.01 -7.24 -5.95
C TYR A 33 -3.57 -7.28 -7.42
N TRP A 34 -3.21 -8.46 -7.92
CA TRP A 34 -2.87 -8.66 -9.32
C TRP A 34 -4.07 -8.35 -10.24
N SER A 35 -5.28 -8.80 -9.88
CA SER A 35 -6.50 -8.48 -10.62
C SER A 35 -6.82 -6.98 -10.65
N ILE A 36 -6.55 -6.24 -9.57
CA ILE A 36 -6.68 -4.77 -9.56
C ILE A 36 -5.77 -4.14 -10.62
N ASN A 37 -4.51 -4.58 -10.70
CA ASN A 37 -3.54 -4.05 -11.65
C ASN A 37 -3.88 -4.41 -13.10
N VAL A 38 -4.36 -5.63 -13.36
CA VAL A 38 -4.89 -6.04 -14.67
C VAL A 38 -6.07 -5.16 -15.06
N GLY A 39 -7.01 -4.92 -14.14
CA GLY A 39 -8.15 -4.04 -14.36
C GLY A 39 -7.73 -2.60 -14.66
N ALA A 40 -6.77 -2.06 -13.91
CA ALA A 40 -6.21 -0.73 -14.14
C ALA A 40 -5.55 -0.61 -15.52
N PHE A 41 -4.74 -1.60 -15.91
CA PHE A 41 -4.09 -1.66 -17.22
C PHE A 41 -5.11 -1.67 -18.37
N ILE A 42 -6.11 -2.57 -18.31
CA ILE A 42 -7.16 -2.66 -19.33
C ILE A 42 -7.98 -1.37 -19.36
N GLY A 43 -8.37 -0.83 -18.20
CA GLY A 43 -9.15 0.39 -18.11
C GLY A 43 -8.43 1.59 -18.71
N GLN A 44 -7.14 1.79 -18.39
CA GLN A 44 -6.34 2.88 -18.94
C GLN A 44 -6.18 2.79 -20.46
N MET A 45 -6.07 1.57 -21.01
CA MET A 45 -5.97 1.36 -22.47
C MET A 45 -7.31 1.56 -23.18
N VAL A 46 -8.38 0.90 -22.69
CA VAL A 46 -9.69 0.87 -23.36
C VAL A 46 -10.42 2.20 -23.23
N CYS A 47 -10.58 2.72 -22.01
CA CYS A 47 -11.39 3.93 -21.77
C CYS A 47 -10.85 5.10 -22.57
N ARG A 48 -9.53 5.21 -22.67
CA ARG A 48 -8.90 6.28 -23.44
C ARG A 48 -9.10 6.14 -24.94
N GLN A 49 -8.87 4.95 -25.50
CA GLN A 49 -9.05 4.71 -26.94
C GLN A 49 -10.48 5.08 -27.36
N VAL A 50 -11.46 4.69 -26.54
CA VAL A 50 -12.87 5.02 -26.73
C VAL A 50 -13.13 6.51 -26.56
N ALA A 51 -12.55 7.17 -25.55
CA ALA A 51 -12.71 8.61 -25.34
C ALA A 51 -12.14 9.44 -26.50
N LYS A 52 -10.99 9.03 -27.06
CA LYS A 52 -10.32 9.73 -28.15
C LYS A 52 -11.01 9.54 -29.50
N ASN A 53 -11.48 8.32 -29.79
CA ASN A 53 -11.99 7.97 -31.11
C ASN A 53 -13.52 8.09 -31.24
N GLU A 54 -14.26 7.99 -30.14
CA GLU A 54 -15.73 7.89 -30.17
C GLU A 54 -16.39 8.97 -29.30
N SER A 55 -16.44 8.76 -27.97
CA SER A 55 -17.01 9.72 -27.03
C SER A 55 -16.62 9.42 -25.58
N TYR A 56 -16.60 10.46 -24.75
CA TYR A 56 -16.44 10.31 -23.30
C TYR A 56 -17.59 9.51 -22.66
N ALA A 57 -18.82 9.62 -23.17
CA ALA A 57 -19.97 8.87 -22.64
C ALA A 57 -19.74 7.35 -22.75
N LEU A 58 -19.29 6.87 -23.92
CA LEU A 58 -18.96 5.46 -24.11
C LEU A 58 -17.76 5.02 -23.27
N ALA A 59 -16.77 5.90 -23.10
CA ALA A 59 -15.63 5.63 -22.22
C ALA A 59 -16.06 5.44 -20.76
N PHE A 60 -17.04 6.21 -20.26
CA PHE A 60 -17.60 6.02 -18.92
C PHE A 60 -18.56 4.82 -18.82
N MET A 61 -19.22 4.44 -19.91
CA MET A 61 -20.07 3.24 -19.94
C MET A 61 -19.26 1.95 -19.76
N PHE A 62 -18.03 1.88 -20.26
CA PHE A 62 -17.19 0.68 -20.14
C PHE A 62 -16.98 0.25 -18.66
N PRO A 63 -16.47 1.11 -17.76
CA PRO A 63 -16.39 0.78 -16.33
C PRO A 63 -17.75 0.47 -15.71
N ALA A 64 -18.82 1.16 -16.11
CA ALA A 64 -20.16 0.93 -15.58
C ALA A 64 -20.68 -0.49 -15.91
N ILE A 65 -20.46 -0.96 -17.14
CA ILE A 65 -20.81 -2.31 -17.58
C ILE A 65 -19.99 -3.34 -16.81
N VAL A 66 -18.68 -3.15 -16.69
CA VAL A 66 -17.80 -4.07 -15.93
C VAL A 66 -18.23 -4.15 -14.46
N PHE A 67 -18.59 -3.01 -13.86
CA PHE A 67 -19.09 -2.96 -12.49
C PHE A 67 -20.43 -3.71 -12.34
N PHE A 68 -21.35 -3.52 -13.29
CA PHE A 68 -22.62 -4.24 -13.32
C PHE A 68 -22.43 -5.75 -13.42
N VAL A 69 -21.54 -6.21 -14.31
CA VAL A 69 -21.17 -7.64 -14.42
C VAL A 69 -20.61 -8.15 -13.08
N GLY A 70 -19.76 -7.36 -12.42
CA GLY A 70 -19.24 -7.68 -11.09
C GLY A 70 -20.34 -7.87 -10.05
N ILE A 71 -21.35 -6.99 -10.02
CA ILE A 71 -22.52 -7.14 -9.15
C ILE A 71 -23.30 -8.41 -9.47
N VAL A 72 -23.56 -8.70 -10.75
CA VAL A 72 -24.29 -9.91 -11.17
C VAL A 72 -23.56 -11.17 -10.69
N VAL A 73 -22.25 -11.25 -10.88
CA VAL A 73 -21.42 -12.37 -10.41
C VAL A 73 -21.44 -12.48 -8.89
N PHE A 74 -21.35 -11.35 -8.18
CA PHE A 74 -21.42 -11.32 -6.71
C PHE A 74 -22.78 -11.82 -6.18
N VAL A 75 -23.88 -11.35 -6.76
CA VAL A 75 -25.23 -11.76 -6.37
C VAL A 75 -25.47 -13.23 -6.71
N ALA A 76 -25.03 -13.72 -7.87
CA ALA A 76 -25.10 -15.12 -8.25
C ALA A 76 -24.32 -16.03 -7.29
N GLY A 77 -23.20 -15.55 -6.74
CA GLY A 77 -22.39 -16.24 -5.74
C GLY A 77 -22.96 -16.22 -4.32
N SER A 78 -24.01 -15.44 -4.05
CA SER A 78 -24.54 -15.17 -2.69
C SER A 78 -24.92 -16.41 -1.89
N LYS A 79 -25.32 -17.51 -2.56
CA LYS A 79 -25.65 -18.79 -1.94
C LYS A 79 -24.42 -19.59 -1.49
N LYS A 80 -23.23 -19.30 -2.04
CA LYS A 80 -21.97 -19.98 -1.72
C LYS A 80 -21.17 -19.26 -0.63
N TYR A 81 -21.54 -18.04 -0.26
CA TYR A 81 -20.80 -17.25 0.72
C TYR A 81 -21.11 -17.63 2.16
N VAL A 82 -20.08 -17.66 2.99
CA VAL A 82 -20.20 -17.77 4.45
C VAL A 82 -20.68 -16.41 4.98
N LYS A 83 -21.93 -16.37 5.45
CA LYS A 83 -22.54 -15.18 6.04
C LYS A 83 -22.32 -15.17 7.55
N LYS A 84 -21.39 -14.34 8.04
CA LYS A 84 -21.16 -14.17 9.47
C LYS A 84 -22.30 -13.36 10.10
N LYS A 85 -22.67 -13.72 11.34
CA LYS A 85 -23.68 -12.96 12.10
C LYS A 85 -23.17 -11.54 12.40
N PRO A 86 -24.04 -10.52 12.46
CA PRO A 86 -23.63 -9.17 12.84
C PRO A 86 -22.95 -9.18 14.21
N GLN A 87 -21.68 -8.79 14.24
CA GLN A 87 -20.97 -8.52 15.48
C GLN A 87 -21.19 -7.04 15.83
N GLY A 88 -21.40 -6.72 17.11
CA GLY A 88 -21.60 -5.34 17.55
C GLY A 88 -20.41 -4.42 17.21
N THR A 89 -20.56 -3.12 17.42
CA THR A 89 -19.54 -2.14 17.01
C THR A 89 -18.21 -2.34 17.74
N VAL A 90 -17.23 -2.91 17.05
CA VAL A 90 -15.89 -3.20 17.61
C VAL A 90 -15.18 -1.91 18.06
N LEU A 91 -15.44 -0.77 17.40
CA LEU A 91 -14.90 0.53 17.81
C LEU A 91 -15.37 0.96 19.21
N VAL A 92 -16.61 0.64 19.60
CA VAL A 92 -17.12 0.93 20.94
C VAL A 92 -16.40 0.08 21.98
N LYS A 93 -16.14 -1.20 21.66
CA LYS A 93 -15.34 -2.11 22.51
C LYS A 93 -13.90 -1.60 22.68
N VAL A 94 -13.25 -1.16 21.60
CA VAL A 94 -11.92 -0.53 21.63
C VAL A 94 -11.93 0.72 22.51
N TRP A 95 -12.89 1.63 22.31
CA TRP A 95 -13.01 2.86 23.07
C TRP A 95 -13.20 2.61 24.57
N LYS A 96 -14.12 1.70 24.95
CA LYS A 96 -14.35 1.34 26.36
C LYS A 96 -13.09 0.73 26.99
N CYS A 97 -12.41 -0.17 26.28
CA CYS A 97 -11.15 -0.78 26.73
C CYS A 97 -10.07 0.29 26.97
N MET A 98 -9.82 1.16 25.99
CA MET A 98 -8.81 2.23 26.12
C MET A 98 -9.16 3.23 27.24
N ARG A 99 -10.43 3.59 27.38
CA ARG A 99 -10.90 4.48 28.45
C ARG A 99 -10.72 3.84 29.82
N TYR A 100 -10.98 2.54 29.95
CA TYR A 100 -10.78 1.80 31.20
C TYR A 100 -9.28 1.74 31.57
N ALA A 101 -8.42 1.35 30.62
CA ALA A 101 -6.98 1.28 30.81
C ALA A 101 -6.36 2.62 31.24
N ARG A 102 -6.83 3.73 30.64
CA ARG A 102 -6.37 5.08 31.03
C ARG A 102 -6.74 5.46 32.46
N LYS A 103 -7.92 5.04 32.94
CA LYS A 103 -8.38 5.32 34.31
C LYS A 103 -7.71 4.44 35.35
N HIS A 104 -7.39 3.19 35.01
CA HIS A 104 -6.81 2.20 35.93
C HIS A 104 -5.34 1.94 35.63
N LYS A 105 -4.56 3.02 35.49
CA LYS A 105 -3.15 2.95 35.15
C LYS A 105 -2.37 2.46 36.40
N LYS A 106 -1.97 1.18 36.43
CA LYS A 106 -1.11 0.61 37.48
C LYS A 106 0.33 1.13 37.38
N GLN A 107 1.00 1.29 38.53
CA GLN A 107 2.42 1.67 38.60
C GLN A 107 3.29 0.46 38.25
N GLY A 108 4.30 0.60 37.39
CA GLY A 108 5.20 -0.49 36.98
C GLY A 108 4.75 -1.36 35.79
N GLN A 109 3.63 -1.04 35.13
CA GLN A 109 3.17 -1.78 33.94
C GLN A 109 4.01 -1.45 32.68
N LYS A 110 4.29 -2.47 31.85
CA LYS A 110 5.09 -2.33 30.61
C LYS A 110 4.33 -1.55 29.53
N HIS A 111 3.02 -1.75 29.43
CA HIS A 111 2.16 -1.03 28.48
C HIS A 111 0.95 -0.44 29.20
N TRP A 112 0.52 0.76 28.81
CA TRP A 112 -0.61 1.45 29.49
C TRP A 112 -1.96 0.74 29.35
N LEU A 113 -2.10 -0.13 28.33
CA LEU A 113 -3.27 -1.00 28.14
C LEU A 113 -3.28 -2.21 29.09
N ASP A 114 -2.20 -2.48 29.82
CA ASP A 114 -2.14 -3.61 30.76
C ASP A 114 -3.11 -3.43 31.92
N GLY A 115 -3.53 -2.20 32.23
CA GLY A 115 -4.60 -1.91 33.18
C GLY A 115 -5.95 -2.54 32.82
N SER A 116 -6.16 -2.96 31.56
CA SER A 116 -7.35 -3.70 31.11
C SER A 116 -7.21 -5.22 31.19
N LEU A 117 -6.05 -5.76 31.58
CA LEU A 117 -5.83 -7.20 31.72
C LEU A 117 -6.43 -7.72 33.03
N GLY A 118 -7.05 -8.90 32.96
CA GLY A 118 -7.61 -9.60 34.13
C GLY A 118 -8.90 -8.99 34.67
N VAL A 119 -9.55 -8.10 33.91
CA VAL A 119 -10.82 -7.48 34.31
C VAL A 119 -11.97 -8.40 33.94
N VAL A 120 -12.79 -8.76 34.93
CA VAL A 120 -14.00 -9.57 34.79
C VAL A 120 -15.19 -8.64 34.44
N ASP A 121 -16.24 -9.16 33.79
CA ASP A 121 -17.47 -8.43 33.42
C ASP A 121 -17.31 -7.26 32.43
N GLN A 122 -16.34 -7.36 31.52
CA GLN A 122 -16.14 -6.39 30.44
C GLN A 122 -16.33 -7.03 29.06
N PRO A 123 -16.67 -6.25 28.02
CA PRO A 123 -16.87 -6.77 26.67
C PRO A 123 -15.55 -7.21 25.98
N TRP A 124 -14.39 -7.08 26.64
CA TRP A 124 -13.07 -7.47 26.14
C TRP A 124 -12.44 -8.56 27.00
N ASN A 125 -11.59 -9.38 26.37
CA ASN A 125 -10.79 -10.41 27.04
C ASN A 125 -9.29 -10.08 26.95
N ASN A 126 -8.46 -10.80 27.70
CA ASN A 126 -7.00 -10.56 27.73
C ASN A 126 -6.36 -10.67 26.34
N LYS A 127 -6.80 -11.64 25.53
CA LYS A 127 -6.31 -11.81 24.14
C LYS A 127 -6.60 -10.58 23.28
N PHE A 128 -7.78 -9.98 23.44
CA PHE A 128 -8.15 -8.74 22.76
C PHE A 128 -7.28 -7.57 23.20
N VAL A 129 -7.01 -7.41 24.51
CA VAL A 129 -6.15 -6.33 25.03
C VAL A 129 -4.75 -6.44 24.44
N ILE A 130 -4.14 -7.63 24.47
CA ILE A 130 -2.79 -7.87 23.90
C ILE A 130 -2.79 -7.60 22.39
N SER A 131 -3.82 -8.07 21.67
CA SER A 131 -3.91 -7.85 20.22
C SER A 131 -4.13 -6.38 19.87
N LEU A 132 -4.91 -5.65 20.67
CA LEU A 132 -5.13 -4.21 20.52
C LEU A 132 -3.82 -3.43 20.72
N GLN A 133 -2.97 -3.85 21.67
CA GLN A 133 -1.63 -3.26 21.81
C GLN A 133 -0.79 -3.43 20.55
N ARG A 134 -0.79 -4.63 19.95
CA ARG A 134 -0.09 -4.89 18.67
C ARG A 134 -0.63 -4.02 17.55
N SER A 135 -1.96 -3.94 17.43
CA SER A 135 -2.62 -3.10 16.44
C SER A 135 -2.28 -1.61 16.59
N LEU A 136 -2.26 -1.07 17.81
CA LEU A 136 -1.88 0.32 18.06
C LEU A 136 -0.41 0.58 17.74
N LYS A 137 0.47 -0.39 17.97
CA LYS A 137 1.87 -0.28 17.54
C LYS A 137 1.99 -0.28 16.02
N ALA A 138 1.22 -1.13 15.32
CA ALA A 138 1.14 -1.12 13.86
C ALA A 138 0.63 0.23 13.32
N CYS A 139 -0.35 0.86 14.00
CA CYS A 139 -0.79 2.21 13.63
C CYS A 139 0.34 3.25 13.67
N LYS A 140 1.37 3.08 14.49
CA LYS A 140 2.54 3.99 14.49
C LYS A 140 3.37 3.86 13.22
N VAL A 141 3.48 2.65 12.66
CA VAL A 141 4.13 2.42 11.36
C VAL A 141 3.35 3.13 10.25
N PHE A 142 2.02 3.10 10.30
CA PHE A 142 1.15 3.75 9.32
C PHE A 142 1.32 5.27 9.26
N LEU A 143 1.79 5.93 10.31
CA LEU A 143 1.99 7.39 10.32
C LEU A 143 3.04 7.87 9.31
N PHE A 144 3.91 6.98 8.82
CA PHE A 144 4.94 7.30 7.84
C PHE A 144 4.46 7.11 6.39
N TYR A 145 3.37 6.36 6.19
CA TYR A 145 2.82 6.09 4.85
C TYR A 145 2.23 7.30 4.13
N PRO A 146 1.60 8.30 4.79
CA PRO A 146 1.08 9.46 4.08
C PRO A 146 2.14 10.17 3.23
N LEU A 147 3.37 10.29 3.71
CA LEU A 147 4.42 10.96 2.95
C LEU A 147 5.00 10.09 1.83
N TYR A 148 5.02 8.77 2.03
CA TYR A 148 5.24 7.84 0.93
C TYR A 148 4.20 8.02 -0.18
N TRP A 149 2.92 8.11 0.19
CA TRP A 149 1.82 8.30 -0.77
C TRP A 149 1.85 9.66 -1.45
N ALA A 150 2.24 10.73 -0.74
CA ALA A 150 2.44 12.05 -1.33
C ALA A 150 3.49 11.98 -2.44
N LEU A 151 4.67 11.45 -2.12
CA LEU A 151 5.75 11.34 -3.09
C LEU A 151 5.39 10.37 -4.23
N TYR A 152 4.75 9.23 -3.94
CA TYR A 152 4.22 8.30 -4.95
C TYR A 152 3.24 8.99 -5.91
N ASN A 153 2.35 9.84 -5.41
CA ASN A 153 1.29 10.46 -6.22
C ASN A 153 1.82 11.47 -7.25
N ASN A 154 3.11 11.82 -7.21
CA ASN A 154 3.77 12.60 -8.26
C ASN A 154 3.63 11.98 -9.66
N ILE A 155 3.51 10.65 -9.74
CA ILE A 155 3.30 9.93 -11.01
C ILE A 155 1.95 10.27 -11.68
N ASN A 156 1.00 10.82 -10.92
CA ASN A 156 -0.34 11.19 -11.38
C ASN A 156 -0.51 12.70 -11.62
N ASN A 157 0.47 13.51 -11.23
CA ASN A 157 0.38 14.97 -11.35
C ASN A 157 1.66 15.56 -11.96
N ASN A 158 2.74 15.63 -11.18
CA ASN A 158 3.97 16.30 -11.59
C ASN A 158 4.65 15.64 -12.79
N PHE A 159 4.60 14.31 -12.91
CA PHE A 159 5.12 13.61 -14.09
C PHE A 159 4.29 13.87 -15.34
N ILE A 160 2.98 14.08 -15.18
CA ILE A 160 2.10 14.48 -16.28
C ILE A 160 2.48 15.89 -16.73
N ASN A 161 2.59 16.84 -15.80
CA ASN A 161 3.00 18.21 -16.11
C ASN A 161 4.37 18.25 -16.80
N GLN A 162 5.32 17.45 -16.33
CA GLN A 162 6.63 17.33 -16.96
C GLN A 162 6.53 16.76 -18.39
N GLY A 163 5.79 15.66 -18.59
CA GLY A 163 5.68 15.03 -19.91
C GLY A 163 4.88 15.86 -20.93
N LEU A 164 4.17 16.91 -20.49
CA LEU A 164 3.59 17.90 -21.41
C LEU A 164 4.65 18.67 -22.18
N ASN A 165 5.83 18.88 -21.58
CA ASN A 165 6.93 19.66 -22.14
C ASN A 165 8.05 18.80 -22.77
N MET A 166 7.85 17.47 -22.84
CA MET A 166 8.81 16.51 -23.39
C MET A 166 8.46 16.10 -24.82
N ARG A 167 9.47 15.72 -25.62
CA ARG A 167 9.26 15.16 -26.96
C ARG A 167 8.51 13.83 -26.87
N ARG A 168 7.30 13.80 -27.43
CA ARG A 168 6.43 12.62 -27.48
C ARG A 168 5.83 12.38 -28.87
N PRO A 169 5.55 11.12 -29.25
CA PRO A 169 4.75 10.83 -30.43
C PRO A 169 3.34 11.44 -30.33
N SER A 170 2.77 11.91 -31.44
CA SER A 170 1.44 12.54 -31.48
C SER A 170 0.28 11.64 -31.03
N TRP A 171 0.47 10.32 -31.08
CA TRP A 171 -0.52 9.35 -30.66
C TRP A 171 -0.52 9.11 -29.14
N LEU A 172 0.62 9.36 -28.47
CA LEU A 172 0.82 9.12 -27.05
C LEU A 172 0.47 10.38 -26.25
N SER A 173 -0.40 10.23 -25.26
CA SER A 173 -0.59 11.28 -24.25
C SER A 173 0.06 10.89 -22.96
N VAL A 174 0.36 11.91 -22.16
CA VAL A 174 1.20 11.79 -20.98
C VAL A 174 0.49 11.06 -19.85
N ASP A 175 -0.83 11.21 -19.73
CA ASP A 175 -1.66 10.44 -18.80
C ASP A 175 -1.53 8.91 -19.02
N GLN A 176 -1.22 8.47 -20.25
CA GLN A 176 -1.06 7.05 -20.55
C GLN A 176 0.21 6.45 -19.97
N LEU A 177 1.21 7.26 -19.62
CA LEU A 177 2.48 6.74 -19.12
C LEU A 177 2.30 6.00 -17.78
N ASN A 178 1.23 6.31 -17.04
CA ASN A 178 0.85 5.56 -15.85
C ASN A 178 0.59 4.07 -16.13
N VAL A 179 0.26 3.70 -17.38
CA VAL A 179 0.12 2.29 -17.79
C VAL A 179 1.39 1.48 -17.55
N VAL A 180 2.55 2.14 -17.60
CA VAL A 180 3.85 1.53 -17.29
C VAL A 180 3.87 1.04 -15.84
N ASN A 181 3.36 1.82 -14.89
CA ASN A 181 3.29 1.41 -13.47
C ASN A 181 2.46 0.13 -13.33
N SER A 182 1.26 0.11 -13.90
CA SER A 182 0.36 -1.05 -13.87
C SER A 182 0.99 -2.28 -14.54
N LEU A 183 1.61 -2.10 -15.71
CA LEU A 183 2.27 -3.18 -16.46
C LEU A 183 3.44 -3.77 -15.66
N VAL A 184 4.27 -2.92 -15.07
CA VAL A 184 5.40 -3.36 -14.24
C VAL A 184 4.90 -4.13 -13.03
N LEU A 185 3.83 -3.71 -12.36
CA LEU A 185 3.24 -4.48 -11.24
C LEU A 185 2.73 -5.86 -11.69
N ILE A 186 2.06 -5.95 -12.84
CA ILE A 186 1.56 -7.23 -13.39
C ILE A 186 2.70 -8.23 -13.61
N ILE A 187 3.85 -7.77 -14.08
CA ILE A 187 5.02 -8.60 -14.39
C ILE A 187 5.88 -8.84 -13.13
N ALA A 188 6.11 -7.80 -12.35
CA ALA A 188 7.03 -7.81 -11.22
C ALA A 188 6.45 -8.59 -10.02
N ILE A 189 5.16 -8.50 -9.71
CA ILE A 189 4.58 -9.27 -8.59
C ILE A 189 4.90 -10.78 -8.69
N PRO A 190 4.55 -11.49 -9.79
CA PRO A 190 4.85 -12.92 -9.90
C PRO A 190 6.36 -13.20 -9.97
N LEU A 191 7.15 -12.29 -10.54
CA LEU A 191 8.61 -12.40 -10.58
C LEU A 191 9.22 -12.31 -9.17
N PHE A 192 8.76 -11.35 -8.37
CA PHE A 192 9.23 -11.13 -7.01
C PHE A 192 8.84 -12.27 -6.09
N ASP A 193 7.60 -12.76 -6.18
CA ASP A 193 7.12 -13.88 -5.36
C ASP A 193 7.80 -15.21 -5.70
N LYS A 194 8.01 -15.51 -6.99
CA LYS A 194 8.57 -16.81 -7.41
C LYS A 194 10.09 -16.86 -7.41
N PHE A 195 10.75 -15.73 -7.68
CA PHE A 195 12.20 -15.72 -7.91
C PHE A 195 12.93 -14.82 -6.91
N VAL A 196 12.56 -13.54 -6.80
CA VAL A 196 13.35 -12.58 -6.00
C VAL A 196 13.31 -12.88 -4.51
N PHE A 197 12.12 -13.01 -3.90
CA PHE A 197 12.01 -13.29 -2.46
C PHE A 197 12.59 -14.65 -2.07
N PRO A 198 12.37 -15.75 -2.83
CA PRO A 198 13.04 -17.01 -2.57
C PRO A 198 14.56 -16.92 -2.71
N LEU A 199 15.08 -16.24 -3.74
CA LEU A 199 16.51 -16.06 -3.94
C LEU A 199 17.15 -15.28 -2.77
N LEU A 200 16.53 -14.18 -2.34
CA LEU A 200 17.00 -13.41 -1.17
C LEU A 200 17.02 -14.28 0.10
N ARG A 201 16.02 -15.15 0.27
CA ARG A 201 16.00 -16.12 1.38
C ARG A 201 17.11 -17.16 1.25
N HIS A 202 17.40 -17.65 0.05
CA HIS A 202 18.52 -18.57 -0.19
C HIS A 202 19.89 -17.94 0.07
N LEU A 203 20.02 -16.63 -0.17
CA LEU A 203 21.21 -15.84 0.16
C LEU A 203 21.33 -15.49 1.65
N GLY A 204 20.38 -15.94 2.50
CA GLY A 204 20.37 -15.68 3.94
C GLY A 204 19.75 -14.35 4.36
N PHE A 205 19.21 -13.56 3.42
CA PHE A 205 18.55 -12.28 3.69
C PHE A 205 17.04 -12.49 3.94
N CYS A 206 16.68 -12.76 5.19
CA CYS A 206 15.28 -12.76 5.62
C CYS A 206 14.82 -11.32 5.91
N MET A 207 14.28 -10.62 4.90
CA MET A 207 13.71 -9.29 5.10
C MET A 207 12.37 -9.38 5.82
N GLY A 208 12.33 -8.86 7.05
CA GLY A 208 11.09 -8.62 7.80
C GLY A 208 10.23 -7.53 7.16
N PRO A 209 8.98 -7.35 7.63
CA PRO A 209 8.06 -6.36 7.08
C PRO A 209 8.63 -4.93 7.11
N VAL A 210 9.29 -4.51 8.18
CA VAL A 210 9.85 -3.15 8.31
C VAL A 210 11.02 -2.96 7.36
N ALA A 211 11.91 -3.94 7.23
CA ALA A 211 13.00 -3.91 6.27
C ALA A 211 12.49 -3.75 4.83
N ARG A 212 11.46 -4.52 4.44
CA ARG A 212 10.84 -4.40 3.10
C ARG A 212 10.23 -3.01 2.87
N ILE A 213 9.48 -2.49 3.85
CA ILE A 213 8.88 -1.15 3.76
C ILE A 213 9.96 -0.08 3.59
N THR A 214 11.05 -0.20 4.36
CA THR A 214 12.21 0.72 4.28
C THR A 214 12.85 0.65 2.90
N THR A 215 13.06 -0.55 2.35
CA THR A 215 13.61 -0.74 0.99
C THR A 215 12.76 -0.02 -0.06
N GLY A 216 11.44 -0.13 0.00
CA GLY A 216 10.57 0.58 -0.93
C GLY A 216 10.66 2.10 -0.78
N PHE A 217 10.70 2.62 0.45
CA PHE A 217 10.89 4.06 0.67
C PHE A 217 12.24 4.55 0.12
N VAL A 218 13.32 3.79 0.31
CA VAL A 218 14.64 4.12 -0.24
C VAL A 218 14.60 4.13 -1.77
N ILE A 219 13.99 3.11 -2.41
CA ILE A 219 13.86 3.06 -3.86
C ILE A 219 13.12 4.31 -4.36
N LEU A 220 12.01 4.68 -3.73
CA LEU A 220 11.22 5.85 -4.11
C LEU A 220 12.03 7.14 -4.01
N VAL A 221 12.72 7.35 -2.89
CA VAL A 221 13.55 8.55 -2.65
C VAL A 221 14.71 8.64 -3.64
N LEU A 222 15.43 7.54 -3.89
CA LEU A 222 16.56 7.53 -4.81
C LEU A 222 16.09 7.86 -6.23
N VAL A 223 15.08 7.15 -6.73
CA VAL A 223 14.59 7.31 -8.10
C VAL A 223 14.11 8.73 -8.33
N LEU A 224 13.27 9.25 -7.44
CA LEU A 224 12.69 10.57 -7.61
C LEU A 224 13.72 11.67 -7.34
N GLY A 225 14.69 11.45 -6.45
CA GLY A 225 15.84 12.32 -6.26
C GLY A 225 16.77 12.41 -7.48
N PHE A 226 16.93 11.33 -8.26
CA PHE A 226 17.73 11.34 -9.49
C PHE A 226 17.00 11.93 -10.71
N VAL A 227 15.67 11.85 -10.74
CA VAL A 227 14.82 12.46 -11.79
C VAL A 227 14.75 13.99 -11.66
N TYR A 228 15.22 14.54 -10.55
CA TYR A 228 15.18 15.97 -10.21
C TYR A 228 15.88 16.90 -11.23
N LYS A 229 17.08 16.57 -11.69
CA LYS A 229 18.00 17.55 -12.33
C LYS A 229 17.97 17.62 -13.86
N PRO A 230 17.84 16.51 -14.62
CA PRO A 230 17.89 16.58 -16.08
C PRO A 230 16.61 17.11 -16.75
N TYR A 231 15.49 17.10 -16.02
CA TYR A 231 14.17 17.20 -16.64
C TYR A 231 13.38 18.45 -16.25
N PHE A 232 13.95 19.41 -15.50
CA PHE A 232 13.24 20.59 -15.01
C PHE A 232 13.87 21.93 -15.36
N ASP A 233 14.90 21.96 -16.21
CA ASP A 233 15.44 23.22 -16.73
C ASP A 233 14.50 23.73 -17.85
N PHE A 234 13.39 24.36 -17.44
CA PHE A 234 12.25 24.70 -18.32
C PHE A 234 12.11 26.18 -18.67
N THR A 235 12.78 27.11 -17.99
CA THR A 235 12.63 28.54 -18.24
C THR A 235 13.86 29.31 -17.76
N GLY A 236 15.01 29.10 -18.41
CA GLY A 236 16.05 30.14 -18.39
C GLY A 236 15.48 31.43 -19.01
N PRO A 237 16.00 32.62 -18.65
CA PRO A 237 15.55 33.90 -19.22
C PRO A 237 15.64 33.96 -20.77
N ASP A 238 16.36 33.01 -21.38
CA ASP A 238 16.61 32.90 -22.82
C ASP A 238 15.74 31.84 -23.54
N VAL A 239 14.75 31.23 -22.88
CA VAL A 239 13.93 30.16 -23.48
C VAL A 239 12.65 30.74 -24.12
N PRO A 240 12.41 30.57 -25.44
CA PRO A 240 11.21 31.07 -26.11
C PRO A 240 9.91 30.44 -25.57
N GLU A 241 8.83 31.23 -25.51
CA GLU A 241 7.49 30.72 -25.23
C GLU A 241 7.13 29.59 -26.23
N GLY A 242 6.86 28.39 -25.70
CA GLY A 242 6.55 27.20 -26.51
C GLY A 242 7.76 26.31 -26.86
N ALA A 243 8.94 26.56 -26.30
CA ALA A 243 10.07 25.65 -26.44
C ALA A 243 9.72 24.26 -25.87
N THR A 244 9.82 23.24 -26.70
CA THR A 244 9.70 21.83 -26.29
C THR A 244 11.10 21.29 -26.05
N ASN A 245 11.29 20.58 -24.94
CA ASN A 245 12.60 20.02 -24.62
C ASN A 245 12.89 18.81 -25.56
N ASP A 246 14.12 18.69 -26.04
CA ASP A 246 14.58 17.57 -26.87
C ASP A 246 14.60 16.22 -26.12
N ILE A 247 14.41 16.25 -24.79
CA ILE A 247 14.34 15.06 -23.96
C ILE A 247 13.09 14.24 -24.30
N SER A 248 13.30 12.97 -24.58
CA SER A 248 12.23 12.04 -24.92
C SER A 248 11.41 11.62 -23.70
N VAL A 249 10.09 11.64 -23.86
CA VAL A 249 9.12 11.18 -22.84
C VAL A 249 9.35 9.74 -22.38
N TRP A 250 9.98 8.90 -23.22
CA TRP A 250 10.27 7.51 -22.90
C TRP A 250 11.20 7.34 -21.69
N LEU A 251 11.99 8.35 -21.37
CA LEU A 251 12.81 8.34 -20.17
C LEU A 251 11.99 8.27 -18.88
N GLN A 252 10.73 8.72 -18.89
CA GLN A 252 9.82 8.58 -17.75
C GLN A 252 9.46 7.10 -17.46
N ILE A 253 9.67 6.17 -18.39
CA ILE A 253 9.46 4.73 -18.12
C ILE A 253 10.27 4.27 -16.90
N VAL A 254 11.50 4.77 -16.76
CA VAL A 254 12.41 4.37 -15.67
C VAL A 254 11.81 4.72 -14.30
N PRO A 255 11.42 5.98 -14.02
CA PRO A 255 10.82 6.28 -12.73
C PRO A 255 9.43 5.68 -12.53
N TYR A 256 8.58 5.54 -13.57
CA TYR A 256 7.32 4.80 -13.42
C TYR A 256 7.56 3.33 -13.02
N ALA A 257 8.53 2.66 -13.64
CA ALA A 257 8.88 1.28 -13.31
C ALA A 257 9.45 1.15 -11.89
N ALA A 258 10.30 2.09 -11.47
CA ALA A 258 10.90 2.01 -10.15
C ALA A 258 9.92 2.40 -9.02
N VAL A 259 8.96 3.30 -9.29
CA VAL A 259 7.82 3.55 -8.39
C VAL A 259 6.98 2.28 -8.22
N ALA A 260 6.71 1.53 -9.30
CA ALA A 260 6.03 0.24 -9.21
C ALA A 260 6.81 -0.78 -8.35
N ILE A 261 8.13 -0.85 -8.50
CA ILE A 261 8.96 -1.74 -7.66
C ILE A 261 8.90 -1.31 -6.19
N SER A 262 9.01 -0.01 -5.91
CA SER A 262 8.82 0.54 -4.57
C SER A 262 7.46 0.16 -3.98
N GLU A 263 6.40 0.24 -4.78
CA GLU A 263 5.04 -0.10 -4.38
C GLU A 263 4.91 -1.57 -3.93
N ILE A 264 5.59 -2.50 -4.60
CA ILE A 264 5.62 -3.91 -4.17
C ILE A 264 6.23 -4.03 -2.77
N PHE A 265 7.32 -3.31 -2.50
CA PHE A 265 8.02 -3.38 -1.22
C PHE A 265 7.26 -2.69 -0.08
N SER A 266 6.64 -1.55 -0.35
CA SER A 266 5.98 -0.74 0.69
C SER A 266 4.48 -0.95 0.76
N SER A 267 3.75 -0.85 -0.35
CA SER A 267 2.28 -0.90 -0.35
C SER A 267 1.74 -2.30 -0.06
N VAL A 268 2.27 -3.32 -0.76
CA VAL A 268 1.82 -4.71 -0.59
C VAL A 268 2.19 -5.20 0.82
N THR A 269 3.44 -4.97 1.24
CA THR A 269 3.89 -5.32 2.59
C THR A 269 3.13 -4.56 3.67
N GLY A 270 2.80 -3.28 3.46
CA GLY A 270 2.02 -2.48 4.41
C GLY A 270 0.63 -3.04 4.66
N LEU A 271 -0.03 -3.49 3.59
CA LEU A 271 -1.34 -4.13 3.68
C LEU A 271 -1.24 -5.48 4.41
N GLU A 272 -0.25 -6.31 4.07
CA GLU A 272 0.02 -7.59 4.74
C GLU A 272 0.33 -7.41 6.23
N PHE A 273 1.14 -6.39 6.55
CA PHE A 273 1.46 -6.00 7.92
C PHE A 273 0.20 -5.55 8.68
N ALA A 274 -0.66 -4.73 8.07
CA ALA A 274 -1.93 -4.34 8.69
C ALA A 274 -2.84 -5.54 8.98
N PHE A 275 -2.90 -6.52 8.07
CA PHE A 275 -3.70 -7.72 8.25
C PHE A 275 -3.15 -8.67 9.31
N SER A 276 -1.83 -8.82 9.40
CA SER A 276 -1.17 -9.74 10.34
C SER A 276 -1.18 -9.23 11.78
N GLN A 277 -1.11 -7.91 11.98
CA GLN A 277 -1.09 -7.29 13.31
C GLN A 277 -2.49 -7.04 13.89
N ALA A 278 -3.55 -7.25 13.11
CA ALA A 278 -4.93 -7.03 13.54
C ALA A 278 -5.55 -8.28 14.18
N PRO A 279 -6.20 -8.17 15.36
CA PRO A 279 -7.07 -9.25 15.84
C PRO A 279 -8.20 -9.50 14.86
N ALA A 280 -8.77 -10.71 14.89
CA ALA A 280 -9.84 -11.12 14.00
C ALA A 280 -11.01 -10.11 13.93
N GLU A 281 -11.35 -9.47 15.05
CA GLU A 281 -12.42 -8.46 15.13
C GLU A 281 -12.03 -7.06 14.58
N LEU A 282 -10.73 -6.73 14.50
CA LEU A 282 -10.24 -5.41 14.04
C LEU A 282 -9.57 -5.44 12.67
N LYS A 283 -9.56 -6.57 11.95
CA LYS A 283 -8.95 -6.68 10.62
C LYS A 283 -9.44 -5.59 9.68
N SER A 284 -10.76 -5.43 9.54
CA SER A 284 -11.35 -4.39 8.69
C SER A 284 -10.99 -2.98 9.14
N VAL A 285 -10.96 -2.70 10.44
CA VAL A 285 -10.62 -1.38 11.00
C VAL A 285 -9.16 -1.04 10.69
N LEU A 286 -8.22 -1.98 10.90
CA LEU A 286 -6.81 -1.74 10.65
C LEU A 286 -6.50 -1.60 9.16
N THR A 287 -7.13 -2.42 8.31
CA THR A 287 -7.05 -2.25 6.87
C THR A 287 -7.63 -0.90 6.42
N ALA A 288 -8.74 -0.46 7.00
CA ALA A 288 -9.32 0.86 6.70
C ALA A 288 -8.40 2.00 7.14
N LEU A 289 -7.78 1.91 8.31
CA LEU A 289 -6.77 2.88 8.77
C LEU A 289 -5.54 2.91 7.86
N TYR A 290 -5.10 1.75 7.38
CA TYR A 290 -4.01 1.67 6.40
C TYR A 290 -4.40 2.34 5.07
N LEU A 291 -5.56 2.01 4.51
CA LEU A 291 -6.05 2.65 3.27
C LEU A 291 -6.29 4.15 3.45
N PHE A 292 -6.66 4.58 4.65
CA PHE A 292 -6.79 6.00 4.98
C PHE A 292 -5.45 6.73 4.85
N THR A 293 -4.30 6.09 5.05
CA THR A 293 -2.99 6.72 4.80
C THR A 293 -2.78 7.10 3.34
N ASN A 294 -3.37 6.34 2.40
CA ASN A 294 -3.32 6.67 0.98
C ASN A 294 -4.12 7.95 0.71
N CYS A 295 -5.34 8.05 1.26
CA CYS A 295 -6.15 9.27 1.18
C CYS A 295 -5.47 10.48 1.85
N GLY A 296 -4.95 10.28 3.07
CA GLY A 296 -4.28 11.32 3.83
C GLY A 296 -2.96 11.79 3.20
N GLY A 297 -2.29 10.92 2.46
CA GLY A 297 -1.00 11.18 1.85
C GLY A 297 -1.06 11.68 0.42
N GLY A 298 -1.76 10.98 -0.48
CA GLY A 298 -1.78 11.34 -1.89
C GLY A 298 -2.62 12.61 -2.15
N PRO A 299 -3.97 12.54 -2.01
CA PRO A 299 -4.84 13.68 -2.29
C PRO A 299 -4.72 14.86 -1.31
N LEU A 300 -4.69 14.62 0.01
CA LEU A 300 -4.74 15.73 0.98
C LEU A 300 -3.46 16.56 1.02
N ILE A 301 -2.29 15.90 1.07
CA ILE A 301 -1.00 16.62 0.99
C ILE A 301 -0.85 17.21 -0.41
N GLY A 302 -1.22 16.47 -1.47
CA GLY A 302 -1.20 16.98 -2.84
C GLY A 302 -2.02 18.27 -3.03
N LEU A 303 -3.19 18.39 -2.40
CA LEU A 303 -4.02 19.60 -2.46
C LEU A 303 -3.37 20.80 -1.77
N ILE A 304 -2.66 20.57 -0.67
CA ILE A 304 -1.89 21.62 0.01
C ILE A 304 -0.71 22.05 -0.87
N LEU A 305 -0.01 21.09 -1.45
CA LEU A 305 1.17 21.34 -2.28
C LEU A 305 0.84 21.97 -3.63
N ALA A 306 -0.38 21.79 -4.14
CA ALA A 306 -0.85 22.42 -5.37
C ALA A 306 -0.80 23.96 -5.33
N ILE A 307 -0.81 24.57 -4.13
CA ILE A 307 -0.62 26.02 -3.95
C ILE A 307 0.73 26.48 -4.54
N TRP A 308 1.74 25.61 -4.48
CA TRP A 308 3.09 25.84 -5.01
C TRP A 308 3.37 25.04 -6.29
N GLY A 309 2.32 24.69 -7.04
CA GLY A 309 2.42 23.89 -8.27
C GLY A 309 2.92 24.65 -9.51
N GLY A 310 3.21 25.95 -9.41
CA GLY A 310 3.71 26.76 -10.53
C GLY A 310 5.21 26.57 -10.78
N ASP A 311 5.68 26.86 -11.99
CA ASP A 311 7.12 26.92 -12.33
C ASP A 311 7.74 28.19 -11.72
N PRO A 312 8.91 28.15 -11.02
CA PRO A 312 9.77 27.01 -10.66
C PRO A 312 9.47 26.38 -9.27
N GLN A 313 8.40 26.81 -8.61
CA GLN A 313 8.04 26.35 -7.26
C GLN A 313 7.78 24.85 -7.17
N VAL A 314 7.23 24.23 -8.22
CA VAL A 314 7.00 22.78 -8.32
C VAL A 314 8.28 21.97 -8.10
N LEU A 315 9.42 22.50 -8.55
CA LEU A 315 10.73 21.88 -8.36
C LEU A 315 11.14 21.85 -6.89
N TYR A 316 10.94 22.95 -6.17
CA TYR A 316 11.25 23.05 -4.75
C TYR A 316 10.33 22.18 -3.90
N VAL A 317 9.04 22.10 -4.26
CA VAL A 317 8.08 21.20 -3.62
C VAL A 317 8.54 19.75 -3.76
N PHE A 318 8.90 19.33 -4.97
CA PHE A 318 9.34 17.97 -5.23
C PHE A 318 10.65 17.61 -4.51
N ALA A 319 11.62 18.54 -4.49
CA ALA A 319 12.85 18.39 -3.74
C ALA A 319 12.59 18.30 -2.23
N ALA A 320 11.67 19.11 -1.70
CA ALA A 320 11.27 19.10 -0.31
C ALA A 320 10.58 17.79 0.07
N GLU A 321 9.62 17.30 -0.73
CA GLU A 321 8.97 16.01 -0.52
C GLU A 321 9.99 14.86 -0.48
N THR A 322 10.89 14.83 -1.46
CA THR A 322 11.93 13.79 -1.55
C THR A 322 12.89 13.84 -0.35
N SER A 323 13.32 15.04 0.04
CA SER A 323 14.23 15.24 1.17
C SER A 323 13.57 14.86 2.51
N VAL A 324 12.32 15.27 2.71
CA VAL A 324 11.53 14.93 3.90
C VAL A 324 11.33 13.42 3.99
N LEU A 325 10.95 12.75 2.90
CA LEU A 325 10.82 11.30 2.91
C LEU A 325 12.18 10.61 3.13
N GLY A 326 13.27 11.14 2.58
CA GLY A 326 14.63 10.62 2.82
C GLY A 326 15.01 10.63 4.30
N VAL A 327 14.82 11.77 4.98
CA VAL A 327 15.05 11.89 6.43
C VAL A 327 14.12 10.94 7.20
N LEU A 328 12.83 10.90 6.85
CA LEU A 328 11.87 10.05 7.53
C LEU A 328 12.11 8.57 7.31
N THR A 329 12.70 8.18 6.19
CA THR A 329 13.09 6.79 5.92
C THR A 329 14.17 6.35 6.90
N ILE A 330 15.15 7.22 7.17
CA ILE A 330 16.19 6.98 8.19
C ILE A 330 15.55 6.90 9.58
N VAL A 331 14.69 7.87 9.93
CA VAL A 331 13.98 7.89 11.21
C VAL A 331 13.13 6.63 11.38
N PHE A 332 12.38 6.24 10.35
CA PHE A 332 11.55 5.04 10.32
C PHE A 332 12.38 3.79 10.58
N TYR A 333 13.48 3.62 9.86
CA TYR A 333 14.35 2.46 10.04
C TYR A 333 14.92 2.40 11.46
N VAL A 334 15.42 3.51 11.99
CA VAL A 334 15.97 3.57 13.37
C VAL A 334 14.89 3.29 14.41
N CYS A 335 13.67 3.83 14.24
CA CYS A 335 12.57 3.68 15.19
C CYS A 335 11.84 2.33 15.13
N PHE A 336 11.97 1.58 14.03
CA PHE A 336 11.17 0.37 13.83
C PHE A 336 12.00 -0.87 13.50
N ARG A 337 13.33 -0.80 13.31
CA ARG A 337 14.15 -2.00 13.04
C ARG A 337 13.94 -3.14 14.04
N HIS A 338 13.78 -2.82 15.32
CA HIS A 338 13.56 -3.80 16.39
C HIS A 338 12.16 -4.45 16.35
N TYR A 339 11.22 -3.94 15.54
CA TYR A 339 9.93 -4.61 15.35
C TYR A 339 10.06 -5.89 14.52
N ASP A 340 11.00 -5.93 13.57
CA ASP A 340 11.21 -7.15 12.77
C ASP A 340 11.69 -8.29 13.66
N ASP A 341 12.62 -8.02 14.59
CA ASP A 341 13.11 -8.99 15.57
C ASP A 341 11.97 -9.52 16.46
N MET A 342 11.13 -8.60 16.98
CA MET A 342 9.97 -8.98 17.80
C MET A 342 8.96 -9.85 17.07
N ILE A 343 8.78 -9.64 15.76
CA ILE A 343 7.85 -10.43 14.94
C ILE A 343 8.46 -11.80 14.66
N ALA A 344 9.76 -11.86 14.35
CA ALA A 344 10.48 -13.11 14.13
C ALA A 344 10.46 -14.02 15.38
N GLU A 345 10.70 -13.46 16.57
CA GLU A 345 10.59 -14.18 17.83
C GLU A 345 9.17 -14.74 18.02
N GLN A 346 8.13 -13.94 17.80
CA GLN A 346 6.74 -14.38 17.96
C GLN A 346 6.35 -15.51 16.99
N GLU A 347 6.83 -15.48 15.75
CA GLU A 347 6.60 -16.56 14.80
C GLU A 347 7.34 -17.86 15.19
N GLN A 348 8.51 -17.77 15.83
CA GLN A 348 9.20 -18.94 16.37
C GLN A 348 8.46 -19.53 17.59
N PHE A 349 8.04 -18.70 18.54
CA PHE A 349 7.26 -19.16 19.70
C PHE A 349 5.93 -19.80 19.30
N GLY A 350 5.21 -19.21 18.34
CA GLY A 350 3.95 -19.77 17.84
C GLY A 350 4.08 -21.12 17.13
N LYS A 351 5.27 -21.44 16.58
CA LYS A 351 5.58 -22.75 16.00
C LYS A 351 5.98 -23.81 17.03
N LEU A 352 6.36 -23.39 18.23
CA LEU A 352 6.72 -24.30 19.33
C LEU A 352 5.51 -24.68 20.19
N GLU A 353 4.46 -23.85 20.19
CA GLU A 353 3.18 -24.11 20.87
C GLU A 353 2.13 -24.85 20.00
N ALA A 354 2.41 -25.02 18.70
CA ALA A 354 1.56 -25.71 17.72
C ALA A 354 2.13 -27.08 17.39
#